data_AF-A0A1R1MCN6-F1
#
_entry.id   AF-A0A1R1MCN6-F1
#
_cell.length_a   1.000
_cell.length_b   1.000
_cell.length_c   1.000
_cell.angle_alpha   90.00
_cell.angle_beta   90.00
_cell.angle_gamma   90.00
#
_symmetry.space_group_name_H-M   'P 1'
#
loop_
_entity.id
_entity.type
_entity.pdbx_description
1 polymer ?
#
loop_
_entity_poly.entity_id
_entity_poly.type
_entity_poly.pdbx_seq_one_letter_code
_entity_poly.pdbx_strand_id
1 'polypeptide(L)'
;MNDAELIAQAEMSPCVGVCKLDEASGWCFGCGRTDGEIENWQNLDTSVREALEADLPGRVEQLLAERRAKRAARGGARGRKRA
;
A
#
# COMPACT_ATOMS: atom_id res chain seq x y z
N MET A 1 26.71 -1.32 -10.51
CA MET A 1 25.86 -0.50 -9.65
C MET A 1 26.77 0.30 -8.76
N ASN A 2 26.91 1.59 -9.04
CA ASN A 2 27.53 2.54 -8.12
C ASN A 2 26.46 3.06 -7.13
N ASP A 3 26.90 3.68 -6.04
CA ASP A 3 25.98 4.18 -5.01
C ASP A 3 24.98 5.23 -5.55
N ALA A 4 25.38 6.01 -6.56
CA ALA A 4 24.54 7.05 -7.15
C ALA A 4 23.37 6.46 -7.96
N GLU A 5 23.60 5.36 -8.69
CA GLU A 5 22.55 4.62 -9.41
C GLU A 5 21.52 4.04 -8.44
N LEU A 6 21.98 3.51 -7.31
CA LEU A 6 21.11 2.91 -6.30
C LEU A 6 20.20 3.97 -5.63
N ILE A 7 20.75 5.16 -5.35
CA ILE A 7 20.01 6.28 -4.77
C ILE A 7 18.93 6.78 -5.74
N ALA A 8 19.27 7.00 -7.01
CA ALA A 8 18.31 7.43 -8.03
C ALA A 8 17.15 6.42 -8.20
N GLN A 9 17.45 5.12 -8.09
CA GLN A 9 16.44 4.07 -8.19
C GLN A 9 15.51 4.02 -6.96
N ALA A 10 15.99 4.42 -5.79
CA ALA A 10 15.19 4.56 -4.58
C ALA A 10 14.26 5.80 -4.62
N GLU A 11 14.70 6.91 -5.23
CA GLU A 11 13.86 8.09 -5.45
C GLU A 11 12.66 7.81 -6.37
N MET A 12 12.82 6.87 -7.32
CA MET A 12 11.75 6.36 -8.18
C MET A 12 10.90 5.25 -7.51
N SER A 13 10.92 5.12 -6.19
CA SER A 13 10.05 4.17 -5.48
C SER A 13 8.84 4.88 -4.89
N PRO A 14 7.62 4.33 -5.03
CA PRO A 14 6.40 4.92 -4.46
C PRO A 14 6.29 4.71 -2.92
N CYS A 15 7.40 4.36 -2.27
CA CYS A 15 7.43 4.06 -0.84
C CYS A 15 7.39 5.34 0.01
N VAL A 16 6.41 5.43 0.90
CA VAL A 16 6.26 6.57 1.83
C VAL A 16 6.87 6.31 3.22
N GLY A 17 7.69 5.26 3.38
CA GLY A 17 8.30 4.90 4.66
C GLY A 17 7.35 4.23 5.68
N VAL A 18 6.11 3.92 5.27
CA VAL A 18 5.14 3.19 6.09
C VAL A 18 5.01 1.77 5.55
N CYS A 19 5.49 0.78 6.30
CA CYS A 19 5.35 -0.64 5.97
C CYS A 19 4.39 -1.33 6.94
N LYS A 20 3.13 -1.45 6.53
CA LYS A 20 2.13 -2.26 7.23
C LYS A 20 1.16 -2.82 6.21
N LEU A 21 1.14 -4.14 6.09
CA LEU A 21 0.25 -4.86 5.18
C LEU A 21 -1.13 -5.05 5.81
N ASP A 22 -2.17 -4.99 4.99
CA ASP A 22 -3.51 -5.46 5.32
C ASP A 22 -3.59 -6.96 5.09
N GLU A 23 -4.02 -7.73 6.10
CA GLU A 23 -4.07 -9.19 6.02
C GLU A 23 -5.14 -9.72 5.04
N ALA A 24 -6.14 -8.92 4.70
CA ALA A 24 -7.24 -9.36 3.83
C ALA A 24 -6.91 -9.16 2.35
N SER A 25 -6.32 -8.01 2.00
CA SER A 25 -5.95 -7.66 0.61
C SER A 25 -4.49 -7.97 0.27
N GLY A 26 -3.63 -8.10 1.28
CA GLY A 26 -2.19 -8.23 1.08
C GLY A 26 -1.49 -6.93 0.64
N TRP A 27 -2.16 -5.79 0.71
CA TRP A 27 -1.62 -4.49 0.27
C TRP A 27 -1.10 -3.65 1.43
N CYS A 28 -0.02 -2.90 1.17
CA CYS A 28 0.57 -2.00 2.15
C CYS A 28 -0.26 -0.72 2.33
N PHE A 29 -0.55 -0.32 3.56
CA PHE A 29 -1.29 0.91 3.85
C PHE A 29 -0.58 2.18 3.42
N GLY A 30 0.75 2.14 3.29
CA GLY A 30 1.55 3.29 2.87
C GLY A 30 1.56 3.46 1.35
N CYS A 31 2.02 2.42 0.65
CA CYS A 31 2.29 2.50 -0.79
C CYS A 31 1.42 1.58 -1.65
N GLY A 32 0.49 0.80 -1.08
CA GLY A 32 -0.40 -0.10 -1.83
C GLY A 32 0.25 -1.37 -2.39
N ARG A 33 1.58 -1.50 -2.30
CA ARG A 33 2.31 -2.69 -2.78
C ARG A 33 2.09 -3.90 -1.89
N THR A 34 2.15 -5.07 -2.48
CA THR A 34 2.24 -6.38 -1.81
C THR A 34 3.65 -6.67 -1.33
N ASP A 35 3.79 -7.68 -0.46
CA ASP A 35 5.09 -8.14 0.03
C ASP A 35 6.04 -8.54 -1.10
N GLY A 36 5.58 -9.36 -2.05
CA GLY A 36 6.38 -9.78 -3.20
C GLY A 36 6.76 -8.62 -4.15
N GLU A 37 5.89 -7.62 -4.32
CA GLU A 37 6.24 -6.40 -5.08
C GLU A 37 7.28 -5.53 -4.35
N ILE A 38 7.29 -5.55 -3.01
CA ILE A 38 8.30 -4.84 -2.20
C ILE A 38 9.65 -5.56 -2.30
N GLU A 39 9.67 -6.88 -2.11
CA GLU A 39 10.88 -7.70 -2.16
C GLU A 39 11.54 -7.66 -3.55
N ASN A 40 10.74 -7.73 -4.61
CA ASN A 40 11.24 -7.83 -5.97
C ASN A 40 11.39 -6.47 -6.69
N TRP A 41 11.09 -5.34 -6.03
CA TRP A 41 10.99 -4.03 -6.68
C TRP A 41 12.19 -3.67 -7.57
N GLN A 42 13.41 -3.92 -7.08
CA GLN A 42 14.65 -3.58 -7.78
C GLN A 42 14.87 -4.43 -9.05
N ASN A 43 14.25 -5.60 -9.12
CA ASN A 43 14.35 -6.52 -10.26
C ASN A 43 13.20 -6.34 -11.26
N LEU A 44 12.23 -5.45 -10.98
CA LEU A 44 11.13 -5.19 -11.90
C LEU A 44 11.59 -4.27 -13.04
N ASP A 45 11.15 -4.61 -14.26
CA ASP A 45 11.31 -3.76 -15.42
C ASP A 45 10.66 -2.39 -15.19
N THR A 46 11.22 -1.34 -15.81
CA THR A 46 10.70 0.03 -15.68
C THR A 46 9.24 0.14 -16.07
N SER A 47 8.82 -0.51 -17.15
CA SER A 47 7.41 -0.50 -17.59
C SER A 47 6.46 -1.15 -16.59
N VAL A 48 6.91 -2.21 -15.90
CA VAL A 48 6.13 -2.86 -14.84
C VAL A 48 6.04 -1.96 -13.62
N ARG A 49 7.14 -1.28 -13.26
CA ARG A 49 7.14 -0.30 -12.16
C ARG A 49 6.18 0.85 -12.43
N GLU A 50 6.22 1.44 -13.63
CA GLU A 50 5.30 2.52 -14.03
C GLU A 50 3.83 2.08 -14.00
N ALA A 51 3.54 0.86 -14.50
CA ALA A 51 2.20 0.31 -14.46
C ALA A 51 1.70 0.07 -13.03
N LEU A 52 2.58 -0.43 -12.15
CA LEU A 52 2.26 -0.58 -10.73
C LEU A 52 2.00 0.79 -10.10
N GLU A 53 2.91 1.75 -10.26
CA GLU A 53 2.79 3.11 -9.69
C GLU A 53 1.48 3.80 -10.06
N ALA A 54 0.97 3.59 -11.29
CA ALA A 54 -0.33 4.10 -11.69
C ALA A 54 -1.52 3.46 -10.95
N ASP A 55 -1.41 2.19 -10.54
CA ASP A 55 -2.45 1.42 -9.86
C ASP A 55 -2.42 1.58 -8.33
N LEU A 56 -1.24 1.77 -7.74
CA LEU A 56 -1.03 1.84 -6.29
C LEU A 56 -1.93 2.87 -5.56
N PRO A 57 -2.16 4.10 -6.06
CA PRO A 57 -3.07 5.04 -5.41
C PRO A 57 -4.49 4.47 -5.26
N GLY A 58 -4.99 3.80 -6.31
CA GLY A 58 -6.31 3.18 -6.30
C GLY A 58 -6.42 2.04 -5.28
N ARG A 59 -5.35 1.24 -5.10
CA ARG A 59 -5.28 0.21 -4.05
C ARG A 59 -5.36 0.83 -2.65
N VAL A 60 -4.61 1.91 -2.43
CA VAL A 60 -4.61 2.62 -1.13
C VAL A 60 -5.99 3.23 -0.83
N GLU A 61 -6.64 3.84 -1.82
CA GLU A 61 -7.99 4.39 -1.63
C GLU A 61 -9.00 3.32 -1.24
N GLN A 62 -8.95 2.16 -1.90
CA GLN A 62 -9.80 1.00 -1.57
C GLN A 62 -9.56 0.52 -0.14
N LEU A 63 -8.31 0.29 0.26
CA LEU A 63 -7.94 -0.09 1.62
C LEU A 63 -8.50 0.86 2.68
N LEU A 64 -8.36 2.17 2.44
CA LEU A 64 -8.83 3.19 3.38
C LEU A 64 -10.36 3.24 3.43
N ALA A 65 -11.04 3.07 2.29
CA ALA A 65 -12.49 2.97 2.23
C ALA A 65 -13.01 1.77 3.03
N GLU A 66 -12.42 0.58 2.82
CA GLU A 66 -12.77 -0.62 3.57
C GLU A 66 -12.55 -0.47 5.08
N ARG A 67 -11.42 0.12 5.49
CA ARG A 67 -11.15 0.39 6.92
C ARG A 67 -12.14 1.36 7.53
N ARG A 68 -12.54 2.41 6.80
CA ARG A 68 -13.59 3.35 7.24
C ARG A 68 -14.92 2.63 7.42
N ALA A 69 -15.32 1.81 6.45
CA ALA A 69 -16.56 1.02 6.52
C ALA A 69 -16.56 0.06 7.73
N LYS A 70 -15.47 -0.71 7.92
CA LYS A 70 -15.31 -1.62 9.08
C LYS A 70 -15.40 -0.87 10.42
N ARG A 71 -14.81 0.33 10.52
CA ARG A 71 -14.90 1.17 11.73
C ARG A 71 -16.32 1.68 11.98
N ALA A 72 -17.02 2.15 10.95
CA ALA A 72 -18.41 2.60 11.07
C ALA A 72 -19.34 1.48 11.57
N ALA A 73 -19.19 0.26 11.02
CA ALA A 73 -19.95 -0.91 11.46
C ALA A 73 -19.70 -1.26 12.94
N ARG A 74 -18.45 -1.17 13.41
CA ARG A 74 -18.08 -1.38 14.82
C ARG A 74 -18.61 -0.27 15.74
N GLY A 75 -18.59 0.98 15.29
CA GLY A 75 -19.14 2.12 16.02
C GLY A 75 -20.65 2.00 16.22
N GLY A 76 -21.37 1.59 15.19
CA GLY A 76 -22.81 1.29 15.26
C GLY A 76 -23.13 0.12 16.20
N ALA A 77 -22.27 -0.91 16.26
CA ALA A 77 -22.45 -2.04 17.19
C ALA A 77 -22.25 -1.65 18.68
N ARG A 78 -21.38 -0.69 18.99
CA ARG A 78 -21.18 -0.17 20.36
C ARG A 78 -22.27 0.82 20.78
N GLY A 79 -22.86 1.57 19.84
CA GLY A 79 -23.98 2.48 20.13
C GLY A 79 -25.30 1.77 20.48
N ARG A 80 -25.52 0.55 19.96
CA ARG A 80 -26.75 -0.23 20.17
C ARG A 80 -26.84 -0.98 21.51
N LYS A 81 -25.79 -0.96 22.35
CA LYS A 81 -25.77 -1.60 23.68
C LYS A 81 -26.16 -0.65 24.83
N ARG A 82 -26.93 0.40 24.53
CA ARG A 82 -27.52 1.32 25.52
C ARG A 82 -29.03 1.40 25.27
N ALA A 83 -29.74 0.30 25.54
CA ALA A 83 -31.19 0.24 25.65
C ALA A 83 -31.51 -0.89 26.63
#